data_AF-A0A7Y3U9B8-F1
#
_entry.id   AF-A0A7Y3U9B8-F1
#
_cell.length_a   1.000
_cell.length_b   1.000
_cell.length_c   1.000
_cell.angle_alpha   90.00
_cell.angle_beta   90.00
_cell.angle_gamma   90.00
#
_symmetry.space_group_name_H-M   'P 1'
#
loop_
_entity.id
_entity.type
_entity.pdbx_description
1 polymer ?
#
loop_
_entity_poly.entity_id
_entity_poly.type
_entity_poly.pdbx_seq_one_letter_code
_entity_poly.pdbx_strand_id
1 'polypeptide(L)'
;MTTDAALQLSRLIDQSSRPLAKWTLDEHLRRDPQLAGRSGENWRSQWEGAIVTRLGYLAQAIALDEPGVFAESILWLGDAFRAREVDDNDLRISLQCLREVMIEQLPGPMGQCAAEFCHLAAKDLEGENRSPDSAILAQMDTAALRYLEALLTGDQAAAIAVCVQALERECPIDDILVRIIQPAQAELGRLWHMDEISIADEHAATAITESVLVLLHDRIEPAPLNGRTVVATTVAGEQHAIGLRMVAIVFELAGWRCQYIGAGIPHPSVVETVIRHDADLLALSCTSTLHLRSVVEVVRTTRAQASEKLNILIGGRPFVAFPGLWKKVGADAVARDAPEGLRIATALTDRDATNSD
;
A
#
# COMPACT_ATOMS: atom_id res chain seq x y z
N MET A 1 -8.89 18.64 14.59
CA MET A 1 -9.73 17.73 15.40
C MET A 1 -8.80 16.94 16.33
N THR A 2 -9.24 16.46 17.50
CA THR A 2 -8.37 15.60 18.34
C THR A 2 -8.24 14.20 17.73
N THR A 3 -7.17 13.45 18.04
CA THR A 3 -6.96 12.08 17.54
C THR A 3 -8.13 11.15 17.88
N ASP A 4 -8.69 11.24 19.09
CA ASP A 4 -9.83 10.40 19.48
C ASP A 4 -11.11 10.73 18.68
N ALA A 5 -11.38 12.02 18.46
CA ALA A 5 -12.50 12.44 17.62
C ALA A 5 -12.32 12.01 16.15
N ALA A 6 -11.09 11.98 15.64
CA ALA A 6 -10.76 11.48 14.32
C ALA A 6 -11.03 9.97 14.18
N LEU A 7 -10.64 9.18 15.19
CA LEU A 7 -10.92 7.74 15.23
C LEU A 7 -12.41 7.46 15.39
N GLN A 8 -13.14 8.26 16.17
CA GLN A 8 -14.59 8.17 16.28
C GLN A 8 -15.28 8.44 14.93
N LEU A 9 -14.89 9.52 14.23
CA LEU A 9 -15.42 9.85 12.90
C LEU A 9 -15.10 8.74 11.89
N SER A 10 -13.86 8.27 11.86
CA SER A 10 -13.44 7.16 11.00
C SER A 10 -14.32 5.91 11.20
N ARG A 11 -14.53 5.49 12.46
CA ARG A 11 -15.41 4.35 12.78
C ARG A 11 -16.87 4.59 12.40
N LEU A 12 -17.37 5.81 12.61
CA LEU A 12 -18.73 6.18 12.25
C LEU A 12 -18.96 6.06 10.73
N ILE A 13 -17.97 6.49 9.93
CA ILE A 13 -18.00 6.36 8.47
C ILE A 13 -18.06 4.89 8.05
N ASP A 14 -17.24 4.01 8.61
CA ASP A 14 -17.28 2.58 8.26
C ASP A 14 -18.63 1.95 8.59
N GLN A 15 -19.13 2.18 9.81
CA GLN A 15 -20.39 1.64 10.31
C GLN A 15 -21.59 2.13 9.49
N SER A 16 -21.50 3.34 8.96
CA SER A 16 -22.55 4.00 8.18
C SER A 16 -22.30 3.97 6.67
N SER A 17 -21.28 3.23 6.21
CA SER A 17 -20.79 3.30 4.82
C SER A 17 -21.87 2.99 3.78
N ARG A 18 -22.69 1.96 4.01
CA ARG A 18 -23.79 1.58 3.10
C ARG A 18 -24.89 2.66 3.01
N PRO A 19 -25.48 3.15 4.12
CA PRO A 19 -26.39 4.29 4.08
C PRO A 19 -25.80 5.53 3.40
N LEU A 20 -24.57 5.93 3.77
CA LEU A 20 -23.90 7.09 3.20
C LEU A 20 -23.69 6.95 1.69
N ALA A 21 -23.31 5.77 1.22
CA ALA A 21 -23.17 5.47 -0.20
C ALA A 21 -24.49 5.60 -0.96
N LYS A 22 -25.57 5.05 -0.39
CA LYS A 22 -26.91 5.14 -0.99
C LYS A 22 -27.39 6.60 -1.08
N TRP A 23 -27.29 7.37 0.00
CA TRP A 23 -27.67 8.79 -0.02
C TRP A 23 -26.84 9.60 -1.00
N THR A 24 -25.54 9.31 -1.10
CA THR A 24 -24.65 9.95 -2.09
C THR A 24 -25.10 9.65 -3.52
N LEU A 25 -25.50 8.40 -3.81
CA LEU A 25 -25.98 8.03 -5.15
C LEU A 25 -27.37 8.62 -5.45
N ASP A 26 -28.27 8.64 -4.47
CA ASP A 26 -29.59 9.27 -4.60
C ASP A 26 -29.46 10.78 -4.89
N GLU A 27 -28.52 11.46 -4.22
CA GLU A 27 -28.20 12.86 -4.47
C GLU A 27 -27.56 13.10 -5.85
N HIS A 28 -26.68 12.19 -6.30
CA HIS A 28 -26.12 12.23 -7.65
C HIS A 28 -27.24 12.11 -8.70
N LEU A 29 -28.16 11.15 -8.55
CA LEU A 29 -29.30 10.97 -9.46
C LEU A 29 -30.25 12.18 -9.49
N ARG A 30 -30.36 12.89 -8.37
CA ARG A 30 -31.17 14.13 -8.31
C ARG A 30 -30.55 15.25 -9.12
N ARG A 31 -29.21 15.37 -9.13
CA ARG A 31 -28.47 16.35 -9.94
C ARG A 31 -28.40 15.97 -11.40
N ASP A 32 -28.21 14.68 -11.65
CA ASP A 32 -28.10 14.14 -13.00
C ASP A 32 -29.00 12.90 -13.17
N PRO A 33 -30.27 13.12 -13.55
CA PRO A 33 -31.20 12.03 -13.81
C PRO A 33 -30.79 11.11 -14.96
N GLN A 34 -29.84 11.52 -15.82
CA GLN A 34 -29.39 10.74 -16.97
C GLN A 34 -28.34 9.68 -16.58
N LEU A 35 -27.79 9.72 -15.36
CA LEU A 35 -26.77 8.77 -14.87
C LEU A 35 -27.17 7.32 -15.09
N ALA A 36 -28.44 6.99 -14.79
CA ALA A 36 -28.96 5.64 -14.97
C ALA A 36 -28.98 5.19 -16.44
N GLY A 37 -29.23 6.11 -17.37
CA GLY A 37 -29.34 5.81 -18.81
C GLY A 37 -28.00 5.61 -19.50
N ARG A 38 -26.93 6.21 -18.97
CA ARG A 38 -25.55 6.04 -19.47
C ARG A 38 -24.79 4.92 -18.76
N SER A 39 -25.34 4.35 -17.69
CA SER A 39 -24.72 3.27 -16.95
C SER A 39 -25.23 1.89 -17.41
N GLY A 40 -24.38 0.86 -17.35
CA GLY A 40 -24.71 -0.50 -17.79
C GLY A 40 -25.64 -1.27 -16.83
N GLU A 41 -25.74 -2.58 -17.03
CA GLU A 41 -26.47 -3.46 -16.10
C GLU A 41 -25.82 -3.44 -14.70
N ASN A 42 -26.63 -3.61 -13.65
CA ASN A 42 -26.18 -3.57 -12.25
C ASN A 42 -25.48 -2.27 -11.81
N TRP A 43 -25.59 -1.18 -12.59
CA TRP A 43 -24.91 0.08 -12.33
C TRP A 43 -25.09 0.60 -10.90
N ARG A 44 -26.29 0.46 -10.34
CA ARG A 44 -26.59 0.98 -9.01
C ARG A 44 -25.73 0.31 -7.94
N SER A 45 -25.61 -1.02 -8.00
CA SER A 45 -24.76 -1.78 -7.09
C SER A 45 -23.27 -1.48 -7.30
N GLN A 46 -22.84 -1.25 -8.54
CA GLN A 46 -21.45 -0.88 -8.85
C GLN A 46 -21.12 0.51 -8.29
N TRP A 47 -22.00 1.49 -8.50
CA TRP A 47 -21.85 2.84 -7.97
C TRP A 47 -21.86 2.87 -6.43
N GLU A 48 -22.82 2.19 -5.80
CA GLU A 48 -22.85 2.07 -4.33
C GLU A 48 -21.57 1.41 -3.81
N GLY A 49 -21.12 0.32 -4.43
CA GLY A 49 -19.86 -0.34 -4.09
C GLY A 49 -18.66 0.58 -4.21
N ALA A 50 -18.54 1.33 -5.31
CA ALA A 50 -17.46 2.29 -5.52
C ALA A 50 -17.47 3.44 -4.50
N ILE A 51 -18.65 3.90 -4.07
CA ILE A 51 -18.76 4.90 -3.00
C ILE A 51 -18.38 4.31 -1.65
N VAL A 52 -18.78 3.07 -1.34
CA VAL A 52 -18.37 2.36 -0.11
C VAL A 52 -16.85 2.22 -0.04
N THR A 53 -16.19 1.83 -1.13
CA THR A 53 -14.73 1.74 -1.18
C THR A 53 -14.07 3.12 -0.94
N ARG A 54 -14.59 4.18 -1.57
CA ARG A 54 -14.10 5.57 -1.31
C ARG A 54 -14.29 6.00 0.14
N LEU A 55 -15.43 5.68 0.76
CA LEU A 55 -15.66 5.92 2.19
C LEU A 55 -14.64 5.18 3.06
N GLY A 56 -14.23 3.98 2.65
CA GLY A 56 -13.13 3.24 3.28
C GLY A 56 -11.81 4.01 3.25
N TYR A 57 -11.39 4.51 2.09
CA TYR A 57 -10.19 5.36 1.97
C TYR A 57 -10.30 6.65 2.81
N LEU A 58 -11.46 7.31 2.76
CA LEU A 58 -11.75 8.51 3.55
C LEU A 58 -11.61 8.24 5.05
N ALA A 59 -12.16 7.13 5.54
CA ALA A 59 -12.08 6.74 6.94
C ALA A 59 -10.63 6.53 7.40
N GLN A 60 -9.77 5.96 6.55
CA GLN A 60 -8.34 5.76 6.85
C GLN A 60 -7.59 7.09 6.89
N ALA A 61 -7.82 7.95 5.88
CA ALA A 61 -7.22 9.28 5.81
C ALA A 61 -7.59 10.15 7.02
N ILE A 62 -8.86 10.13 7.44
CA ILE A 62 -9.33 10.85 8.63
C ILE A 62 -8.69 10.30 9.91
N ALA A 63 -8.62 8.97 10.08
CA ALA A 63 -8.05 8.35 11.27
C ALA A 63 -6.59 8.77 11.51
N LEU A 64 -5.86 9.05 10.43
CA LEU A 64 -4.46 9.44 10.46
C LEU A 64 -4.25 10.94 10.24
N ASP A 65 -5.31 11.73 10.06
CA ASP A 65 -5.22 13.15 9.73
C ASP A 65 -4.26 13.41 8.54
N GLU A 66 -4.37 12.58 7.49
CA GLU A 66 -3.56 12.66 6.27
C GLU A 66 -4.47 12.81 5.04
N PRO A 67 -4.89 14.04 4.68
CA PRO A 67 -5.78 14.27 3.54
C PRO A 67 -5.23 13.74 2.21
N GLY A 68 -3.91 13.76 2.04
CA GLY A 68 -3.23 13.25 0.85
C GLY A 68 -3.55 11.78 0.57
N VAL A 69 -3.79 10.96 1.59
CA VAL A 69 -4.17 9.55 1.44
C VAL A 69 -5.50 9.40 0.68
N PHE A 70 -6.48 10.27 0.95
CA PHE A 70 -7.75 10.26 0.23
C PHE A 70 -7.61 10.91 -1.15
N ALA A 71 -6.92 12.05 -1.24
CA ALA A 71 -6.71 12.74 -2.51
C ALA A 71 -6.00 11.88 -3.55
N GLU A 72 -4.93 11.15 -3.18
CA GLU A 72 -4.23 10.23 -4.07
C GLU A 72 -5.16 9.12 -4.59
N SER A 73 -6.04 8.57 -3.74
CA SER A 73 -7.02 7.56 -4.18
C SER A 73 -8.00 8.10 -5.24
N ILE A 74 -8.34 9.39 -5.16
CA ILE A 74 -9.21 10.06 -6.11
C ILE A 74 -8.48 10.38 -7.41
N LEU A 75 -7.24 10.87 -7.34
CA LEU A 75 -6.41 11.12 -8.53
C LEU A 75 -6.14 9.83 -9.30
N TRP A 76 -5.87 8.74 -8.58
CA TRP A 76 -5.70 7.41 -9.13
C TRP A 76 -6.97 6.97 -9.91
N LEU A 77 -8.16 7.17 -9.34
CA LEU A 77 -9.43 6.88 -10.02
C LEU A 77 -9.67 7.82 -11.22
N GLY A 78 -9.31 9.10 -11.11
CA GLY A 78 -9.40 10.05 -12.21
C GLY A 78 -8.52 9.65 -13.41
N ASP A 79 -7.31 9.16 -13.14
CA ASP A 79 -6.43 8.61 -14.17
C ASP A 79 -7.05 7.39 -14.85
N ALA A 80 -7.70 6.51 -14.08
CA ALA A 80 -8.43 5.35 -14.59
C ALA A 80 -9.54 5.73 -15.58
N PHE A 81 -10.30 6.79 -15.29
CA PHE A 81 -11.33 7.28 -16.21
C PHE A 81 -10.71 7.84 -17.49
N ARG A 82 -9.69 8.68 -17.36
CA ARG A 82 -9.00 9.30 -18.50
C ARG A 82 -8.35 8.28 -19.44
N ALA A 83 -7.73 7.22 -18.89
CA ALA A 83 -7.11 6.18 -19.70
C ALA A 83 -8.10 5.38 -20.55
N ARG A 84 -9.37 5.32 -20.13
CA ARG A 84 -10.46 4.67 -20.88
C ARG A 84 -11.23 5.63 -21.79
N GLU A 85 -10.72 6.85 -21.96
CA GLU A 85 -11.41 7.94 -22.67
C GLU A 85 -12.82 8.22 -22.12
N VAL A 86 -13.03 7.92 -20.83
CA VAL A 86 -14.29 8.19 -20.12
C VAL A 86 -14.17 9.52 -19.40
N ASP A 87 -15.16 10.39 -19.60
CA ASP A 87 -15.27 11.65 -18.87
C ASP A 87 -15.43 11.39 -17.35
N ASP A 88 -14.59 12.03 -16.55
CA ASP A 88 -14.60 11.94 -15.08
C ASP A 88 -15.60 12.92 -14.44
N ASN A 89 -16.46 13.57 -15.22
CA ASN A 89 -17.54 14.41 -14.70
C ASN A 89 -18.46 13.67 -13.69
N ASP A 90 -18.80 12.40 -13.94
CA ASP A 90 -19.60 11.60 -13.00
C ASP A 90 -18.86 11.35 -11.67
N LEU A 91 -17.54 11.22 -11.72
CA LEU A 91 -16.70 11.14 -10.52
C LEU A 91 -16.70 12.48 -9.77
N ARG A 92 -16.54 13.61 -10.48
CA ARG A 92 -16.58 14.96 -9.88
C ARG A 92 -17.92 15.24 -9.20
N ILE A 93 -19.04 14.99 -9.88
CA ILE A 93 -20.38 15.16 -9.31
C ILE A 93 -20.56 14.24 -8.10
N SER A 94 -20.14 12.98 -8.21
CA SER A 94 -20.22 12.02 -7.11
C SER A 94 -19.44 12.48 -5.87
N LEU A 95 -18.26 13.10 -6.03
CA LEU A 95 -17.48 13.65 -4.92
C LEU A 95 -18.12 14.88 -4.29
N GLN A 96 -18.74 15.75 -5.10
CA GLN A 96 -19.52 16.88 -4.59
C GLN A 96 -20.73 16.39 -3.77
N CYS A 97 -21.46 15.40 -4.29
CA CYS A 97 -22.57 14.77 -3.56
C CYS A 97 -22.09 14.13 -2.26
N LEU A 98 -20.96 13.42 -2.29
CA LEU A 98 -20.38 12.78 -1.10
C LEU A 98 -20.06 13.83 -0.03
N ARG A 99 -19.42 14.94 -0.42
CA ARG A 99 -19.10 16.06 0.48
C ARG A 99 -20.35 16.61 1.18
N GLU A 100 -21.42 16.82 0.44
CA GLU A 100 -22.67 17.36 0.99
C GLU A 100 -23.37 16.37 1.92
N VAL A 101 -23.41 15.09 1.53
CA VAL A 101 -23.92 14.02 2.39
C VAL A 101 -23.12 13.91 3.69
N MET A 102 -21.80 14.13 3.68
CA MET A 102 -21.02 14.18 4.93
C MET A 102 -21.49 15.32 5.85
N ILE A 103 -21.79 16.50 5.31
CA ILE A 103 -22.27 17.66 6.08
C ILE A 103 -23.67 17.41 6.65
N GLU A 104 -24.56 16.83 5.85
CA GLU A 104 -25.96 16.65 6.22
C GLU A 104 -26.19 15.49 7.18
N GLN A 105 -25.48 14.37 6.98
CA GLN A 105 -25.79 13.11 7.65
C GLN A 105 -24.90 12.82 8.87
N LEU A 106 -23.76 13.50 9.01
CA LEU A 106 -22.86 13.33 10.14
C LEU A 106 -22.98 14.49 11.15
N PRO A 107 -22.62 14.27 12.43
CA PRO A 107 -22.66 15.33 13.44
C PRO A 107 -21.83 16.55 13.04
N GLY A 108 -22.37 17.77 13.21
CA GLY A 108 -21.86 19.02 12.61
C GLY A 108 -20.32 19.14 12.43
N PRO A 109 -19.50 19.15 13.51
CA PRO A 109 -18.05 19.27 13.37
C PRO A 109 -17.39 18.08 12.65
N MET A 110 -17.93 16.87 12.83
CA MET A 110 -17.45 15.66 12.16
C MET A 110 -17.79 15.67 10.67
N GLY A 111 -19.02 16.08 10.32
CA GLY A 111 -19.45 16.22 8.93
C GLY A 111 -18.63 17.25 8.17
N GLN A 112 -18.38 18.41 8.77
CA GLN A 112 -17.50 19.44 8.21
C GLN A 112 -16.08 18.93 8.00
N CYS A 113 -15.54 18.16 8.95
CA CYS A 113 -14.20 17.59 8.82
C CYS A 113 -14.12 16.60 7.65
N ALA A 114 -15.06 15.66 7.53
CA ALA A 114 -15.07 14.70 6.42
C ALA A 114 -15.28 15.39 5.07
N ALA A 115 -16.10 16.44 5.04
CA ALA A 115 -16.34 17.25 3.86
C ALA A 115 -15.09 18.00 3.37
N GLU A 116 -14.21 18.42 4.27
CA GLU A 116 -12.96 19.09 3.90
C GLU A 116 -12.00 18.15 3.16
N PHE A 117 -11.89 16.89 3.58
CA PHE A 117 -11.11 15.88 2.86
C PHE A 117 -11.66 15.67 1.43
N CYS A 118 -12.98 15.63 1.30
CA CYS A 118 -13.64 15.55 -0.01
C CYS A 118 -13.38 16.79 -0.87
N HIS A 119 -13.38 17.98 -0.26
CA HIS A 119 -13.10 19.24 -0.95
C HIS A 119 -11.67 19.29 -1.50
N LEU A 120 -10.67 18.94 -0.68
CA LEU A 120 -9.27 18.91 -1.08
C LEU A 120 -9.05 17.92 -2.24
N ALA A 121 -9.59 16.71 -2.14
CA ALA A 121 -9.49 15.71 -3.20
C ALA A 121 -10.16 16.16 -4.52
N ALA A 122 -11.33 16.81 -4.43
CA ALA A 122 -12.01 17.37 -5.60
C ALA A 122 -11.19 18.48 -6.27
N LYS A 123 -10.59 19.38 -5.48
CA LYS A 123 -9.73 20.45 -5.97
C LYS A 123 -8.52 19.91 -6.74
N ASP A 124 -7.89 18.85 -6.23
CA ASP A 124 -6.75 18.23 -6.92
C ASP A 124 -7.17 17.60 -8.25
N LEU A 125 -8.34 16.95 -8.29
CA LEU A 125 -8.90 16.37 -9.52
C LEU A 125 -9.26 17.45 -10.56
N GLU A 126 -9.81 18.59 -10.12
CA GLU A 126 -10.12 19.76 -10.97
C GLU A 126 -8.86 20.45 -11.52
N GLY A 127 -7.75 20.42 -10.77
CA GLY A 127 -6.45 20.95 -11.18
C GLY A 127 -5.71 20.10 -12.23
N GLU A 128 -6.35 19.05 -12.75
CA GLU A 128 -5.77 18.07 -13.69
C GLU A 128 -4.48 17.41 -13.18
N ASN A 129 -4.33 17.32 -11.85
CA ASN A 129 -3.21 16.60 -11.25
C ASN A 129 -3.29 15.10 -11.61
N ARG A 130 -2.13 14.46 -11.70
CA ARG A 130 -1.97 13.03 -12.01
C ARG A 130 -1.57 12.25 -10.77
N SER A 131 -2.01 11.01 -10.69
CA SER A 131 -1.46 10.05 -9.73
C SER A 131 0.04 9.86 -9.99
N PRO A 132 0.87 9.71 -8.95
CA PRO A 132 2.28 9.35 -9.10
C PRO A 132 2.50 8.10 -9.97
N ASP A 133 1.55 7.16 -9.96
CA ASP A 133 1.64 5.90 -10.70
C ASP A 133 1.69 6.10 -12.22
N SER A 134 1.14 7.20 -12.75
CA SER A 134 1.08 7.48 -14.19
C SER A 134 2.45 7.63 -14.87
N ALA A 135 3.53 7.81 -14.09
CA ALA A 135 4.88 8.02 -14.61
C ALA A 135 5.78 6.77 -14.52
N ILE A 136 5.31 5.65 -13.95
CA ILE A 136 6.14 4.47 -13.65
C ILE A 136 6.80 3.93 -14.92
N LEU A 137 5.99 3.57 -15.93
CA LEU A 137 6.48 2.98 -17.18
C LEU A 137 7.56 3.84 -17.88
N ALA A 138 7.39 5.17 -17.87
CA ALA A 138 8.30 6.11 -18.52
C ALA A 138 9.68 6.21 -17.84
N GLN A 139 9.79 5.77 -16.58
CA GLN A 139 11.00 5.82 -15.78
C GLN A 139 11.73 4.47 -15.75
N MET A 140 11.18 3.43 -16.38
CA MET A 140 11.74 2.08 -16.36
C MET A 140 12.94 1.92 -17.29
N ASP A 141 14.00 1.32 -16.76
CA ASP A 141 15.15 0.89 -17.56
C ASP A 141 14.78 -0.29 -18.49
N THR A 142 15.58 -0.53 -19.53
CA THR A 142 15.34 -1.61 -20.52
C THR A 142 15.20 -2.99 -19.89
N ALA A 143 15.96 -3.30 -18.84
CA ALA A 143 15.85 -4.58 -18.15
C ALA A 143 14.51 -4.73 -17.43
N ALA A 144 14.02 -3.67 -16.81
CA ALA A 144 12.71 -3.64 -16.16
C ALA A 144 11.57 -3.80 -17.17
N LEU A 145 11.67 -3.12 -18.33
CA LEU A 145 10.69 -3.25 -19.42
C LEU A 145 10.63 -4.68 -19.97
N ARG A 146 11.79 -5.32 -20.19
CA ARG A 146 11.86 -6.72 -20.64
C ARG A 146 11.32 -7.69 -19.58
N TYR A 147 11.56 -7.42 -18.31
CA TYR A 147 11.00 -8.21 -17.22
C TYR A 147 9.48 -8.08 -17.18
N LEU A 148 8.94 -6.85 -17.26
CA LEU A 148 7.50 -6.60 -17.34
C LEU A 148 6.86 -7.28 -18.55
N GLU A 149 7.47 -7.20 -19.74
CA GLU A 149 7.00 -7.90 -20.94
C GLU A 149 6.91 -9.41 -20.72
N ALA A 150 7.92 -10.01 -20.10
CA ALA A 150 7.92 -11.43 -19.77
C ALA A 150 6.80 -11.81 -18.79
N LEU A 151 6.53 -10.96 -17.80
CA LEU A 151 5.41 -11.15 -16.86
C LEU A 151 4.06 -11.09 -17.58
N LEU A 152 3.84 -10.07 -18.42
CA LEU A 152 2.59 -9.86 -19.15
C LEU A 152 2.30 -10.95 -20.18
N THR A 153 3.35 -11.60 -20.70
CA THR A 153 3.23 -12.72 -21.65
C THR A 153 3.24 -14.10 -20.98
N GLY A 154 3.38 -14.15 -19.65
CA GLY A 154 3.48 -15.39 -18.89
C GLY A 154 4.77 -16.19 -19.16
N ASP A 155 5.79 -15.59 -19.76
CA ASP A 155 7.06 -16.24 -20.07
C ASP A 155 7.98 -16.25 -18.84
N GLN A 156 7.76 -17.23 -17.98
CA GLN A 156 8.58 -17.45 -16.78
C GLN A 156 10.07 -17.63 -17.12
N ALA A 157 10.40 -18.28 -18.24
CA ALA A 157 11.79 -18.52 -18.62
C ALA A 157 12.48 -17.21 -19.00
N ALA A 158 11.80 -16.33 -19.75
CA ALA A 158 12.31 -15.00 -20.07
C ALA A 158 12.45 -14.12 -18.81
N ALA A 159 11.47 -14.15 -17.89
CA ALA A 159 11.53 -13.40 -16.64
C ALA A 159 12.74 -13.81 -15.79
N ILE A 160 12.98 -15.12 -15.64
CA ILE A 160 14.18 -15.67 -14.97
C ILE A 160 15.45 -15.23 -15.70
N ALA A 161 15.48 -15.36 -17.02
CA ALA A 161 16.66 -15.03 -17.82
C ALA A 161 17.09 -13.55 -17.66
N VAL A 162 16.14 -12.61 -17.59
CA VAL A 162 16.45 -11.19 -17.37
C VAL A 162 17.22 -10.98 -16.06
N CYS A 163 16.72 -11.52 -14.96
CA CYS A 163 17.34 -11.32 -13.64
C CYS A 163 18.64 -12.14 -13.47
N VAL A 164 18.70 -13.37 -14.00
CA VAL A 164 19.92 -14.20 -13.93
C VAL A 164 21.04 -13.59 -14.78
N GLN A 165 20.74 -13.11 -16.00
CA GLN A 165 21.75 -12.42 -16.82
C GLN A 165 22.26 -11.14 -16.16
N ALA A 166 21.43 -10.46 -15.37
CA ALA A 166 21.89 -9.32 -14.58
C ALA A 166 22.89 -9.75 -13.50
N LEU A 167 22.60 -10.83 -12.76
CA LEU A 167 23.55 -11.41 -11.78
C LEU A 167 24.86 -11.86 -12.43
N GLU A 168 24.81 -12.54 -13.58
CA GLU A 168 26.00 -12.99 -14.32
C GLU A 168 26.88 -11.84 -14.80
N ARG A 169 26.31 -10.63 -14.93
CA ARG A 169 27.04 -9.40 -15.23
C ARG A 169 27.50 -8.66 -13.97
N GLU A 170 27.52 -9.33 -12.83
CA GLU A 170 27.92 -8.80 -11.53
C GLU A 170 27.05 -7.61 -11.07
N CYS A 171 25.81 -7.51 -11.57
CA CYS A 171 24.86 -6.54 -11.05
C CYS A 171 24.50 -6.92 -9.61
N PRO A 172 24.61 -6.00 -8.63
CA PRO A 172 24.21 -6.27 -7.26
C PRO A 172 22.75 -6.73 -7.20
N ILE A 173 22.45 -7.69 -6.33
CA ILE A 173 21.06 -8.15 -6.16
C ILE A 173 20.13 -7.00 -5.76
N ASP A 174 20.61 -6.09 -4.93
CA ASP A 174 19.90 -4.87 -4.54
C ASP A 174 19.42 -4.07 -5.76
N ASP A 175 20.26 -3.93 -6.79
CA ASP A 175 19.91 -3.23 -8.02
C ASP A 175 18.91 -4.03 -8.86
N ILE A 176 19.01 -5.36 -8.91
CA ILE A 176 18.02 -6.20 -9.61
C ILE A 176 16.65 -6.09 -8.93
N LEU A 177 16.63 -6.17 -7.61
CA LEU A 177 15.42 -6.04 -6.81
C LEU A 177 14.78 -4.65 -7.04
N VAL A 178 15.53 -3.56 -6.85
CA VAL A 178 14.98 -2.20 -6.83
C VAL A 178 14.79 -1.60 -8.23
N ARG A 179 15.61 -1.96 -9.22
CA ARG A 179 15.58 -1.34 -10.56
C ARG A 179 14.90 -2.19 -11.62
N ILE A 180 14.73 -3.50 -11.40
CA ILE A 180 14.07 -4.40 -12.36
C ILE A 180 12.73 -4.86 -11.79
N ILE A 181 12.73 -5.54 -10.65
CA ILE A 181 11.53 -6.20 -10.11
C ILE A 181 10.56 -5.17 -9.54
N GLN A 182 11.01 -4.29 -8.65
CA GLN A 182 10.14 -3.29 -7.99
C GLN A 182 9.34 -2.42 -8.98
N PRO A 183 9.94 -1.77 -10.00
CA PRO A 183 9.18 -0.94 -10.92
C PRO A 183 8.26 -1.77 -11.82
N ALA A 184 8.63 -2.98 -12.22
CA ALA A 184 7.75 -3.86 -13.00
C ALA A 184 6.53 -4.29 -12.19
N GLN A 185 6.69 -4.58 -10.89
CA GLN A 185 5.58 -4.89 -9.99
C GLN A 185 4.68 -3.68 -9.74
N ALA A 186 5.26 -2.49 -9.62
CA ALA A 186 4.48 -1.26 -9.48
C ALA A 186 3.64 -0.99 -10.75
N GLU A 187 4.22 -1.19 -11.93
CA GLU A 187 3.50 -1.03 -13.21
C GLU A 187 2.44 -2.13 -13.41
N LEU A 188 2.73 -3.38 -13.05
CA LEU A 188 1.74 -4.47 -13.07
C LEU A 188 0.53 -4.12 -12.19
N GLY A 189 0.77 -3.60 -10.99
CA GLY A 189 -0.29 -3.11 -10.09
C GLY A 189 -1.08 -1.96 -10.70
N ARG A 190 -0.42 -1.03 -11.40
CA ARG A 190 -1.09 0.04 -12.15
C ARG A 190 -1.98 -0.56 -13.25
N LEU A 191 -1.45 -1.42 -14.12
CA LEU A 191 -2.17 -2.06 -15.22
C LEU A 191 -3.41 -2.81 -14.73
N TRP A 192 -3.28 -3.60 -13.66
CA TRP A 192 -4.40 -4.34 -13.08
C TRP A 192 -5.49 -3.40 -12.58
N HIS A 193 -5.09 -2.39 -11.81
CA HIS A 193 -6.04 -1.46 -11.23
C HIS A 193 -6.71 -0.59 -12.32
N MET A 194 -6.01 -0.34 -13.42
CA MET A 194 -6.51 0.31 -14.62
C MET A 194 -7.33 -0.61 -15.53
N ASP A 195 -7.60 -1.86 -15.11
CA ASP A 195 -8.35 -2.90 -15.87
C ASP A 195 -7.74 -3.14 -17.27
N GLU A 196 -6.45 -2.86 -17.43
CA GLU A 196 -5.68 -3.16 -18.65
C GLU A 196 -5.25 -4.63 -18.66
N ILE A 197 -5.15 -5.25 -17.48
CA ILE A 197 -4.94 -6.69 -17.28
C ILE A 197 -5.93 -7.23 -16.24
N SER A 198 -6.26 -8.51 -16.34
CA SER A 198 -7.16 -9.15 -15.38
C SER A 198 -6.44 -9.49 -14.08
N ILE A 199 -7.23 -9.78 -13.03
CA ILE A 199 -6.70 -10.34 -11.78
C ILE A 199 -5.97 -11.67 -11.99
N ALA A 200 -6.36 -12.47 -13.00
CA ALA A 200 -5.67 -13.72 -13.31
C ALA A 200 -4.26 -13.46 -13.88
N ASP A 201 -4.11 -12.41 -14.70
CA ASP A 201 -2.82 -12.00 -15.25
C ASP A 201 -1.90 -11.46 -14.14
N GLU A 202 -2.44 -10.64 -13.23
CA GLU A 202 -1.71 -10.14 -12.05
C GLU A 202 -1.21 -11.31 -11.18
N HIS A 203 -2.08 -12.26 -10.82
CA HIS A 203 -1.68 -13.41 -10.02
C HIS A 203 -0.64 -14.29 -10.72
N ALA A 204 -0.75 -14.50 -12.03
CA ALA A 204 0.23 -15.25 -12.80
C ALA A 204 1.60 -14.57 -12.78
N ALA A 205 1.63 -13.25 -13.00
CA ALA A 205 2.86 -12.46 -12.92
C ALA A 205 3.47 -12.47 -11.52
N THR A 206 2.66 -12.33 -10.46
CA THR A 206 3.09 -12.44 -9.06
C THR A 206 3.73 -13.80 -8.78
N ALA A 207 3.12 -14.92 -9.21
CA ALA A 207 3.68 -16.27 -9.04
C ALA A 207 5.01 -16.48 -9.80
N ILE A 208 5.15 -15.88 -10.99
CA ILE A 208 6.43 -15.87 -11.72
C ILE A 208 7.48 -15.11 -10.93
N THR A 209 7.15 -13.93 -10.40
CA THR A 209 8.08 -13.13 -9.60
C THR A 209 8.50 -13.83 -8.31
N GLU A 210 7.59 -14.54 -7.61
CA GLU A 210 7.96 -15.37 -6.46
C GLU A 210 9.00 -16.44 -6.83
N SER A 211 8.80 -17.11 -7.97
CA SER A 211 9.76 -18.11 -8.48
C SER A 211 11.12 -17.49 -8.81
N VAL A 212 11.12 -16.29 -9.42
CA VAL A 212 12.35 -15.52 -9.71
C VAL A 212 13.08 -15.17 -8.41
N LEU A 213 12.37 -14.67 -7.39
CA LEU A 213 12.96 -14.27 -6.10
C LEU A 213 13.62 -15.47 -5.39
N VAL A 214 13.00 -16.64 -5.39
CA VAL A 214 13.59 -17.87 -4.83
C VAL A 214 14.89 -18.22 -5.56
N LEU A 215 14.90 -18.16 -6.89
CA LEU A 215 16.07 -18.48 -7.71
C LEU A 215 17.22 -17.47 -7.57
N LEU A 216 16.91 -16.19 -7.35
CA LEU A 216 17.91 -15.16 -7.09
C LEU A 216 18.55 -15.34 -5.73
N HIS A 217 17.74 -15.61 -4.69
CA HIS A 217 18.25 -15.89 -3.35
C HIS A 217 19.21 -17.10 -3.34
N ASP A 218 18.83 -18.21 -3.97
CA ASP A 218 19.65 -19.45 -4.00
C ASP A 218 21.00 -19.31 -4.74
N ARG A 219 21.18 -18.24 -5.51
CA ARG A 219 22.43 -17.98 -6.28
C ARG A 219 23.47 -17.19 -5.52
N ILE A 220 23.15 -16.69 -4.33
CA ILE A 220 24.02 -15.80 -3.57
C ILE A 220 24.33 -16.46 -2.23
N GLU A 221 25.62 -16.58 -1.93
CA GLU A 221 26.05 -17.02 -0.61
C GLU A 221 25.74 -15.91 0.42
N PRO A 222 24.92 -16.19 1.45
CA PRO A 222 24.61 -15.20 2.48
C PRO A 222 25.84 -14.91 3.36
N ALA A 223 25.87 -13.72 3.95
CA ALA A 223 26.84 -13.41 5.00
C ALA A 223 26.61 -14.32 6.23
N PRO A 224 27.67 -14.59 7.03
CA PRO A 224 27.53 -15.33 8.28
C PRO A 224 26.48 -14.70 9.21
N LEU A 225 25.80 -15.53 10.00
CA LEU A 225 24.80 -15.05 10.95
C LEU A 225 25.39 -14.01 11.91
N ASN A 226 24.74 -12.85 11.98
CA ASN A 226 25.21 -11.69 12.74
C ASN A 226 24.57 -11.58 14.14
N GLY A 227 23.76 -12.56 14.52
CA GLY A 227 23.06 -12.62 15.81
C GLY A 227 21.72 -11.89 15.86
N ARG A 228 21.38 -11.07 14.85
CA ARG A 228 20.13 -10.29 14.81
C ARG A 228 18.99 -11.08 14.20
N THR A 229 17.78 -10.87 14.71
CA THR A 229 16.54 -11.51 14.25
C THR A 229 15.52 -10.48 13.78
N VAL A 230 14.95 -10.68 12.59
CA VAL A 230 13.85 -9.86 12.06
C VAL A 230 12.61 -10.72 11.84
N VAL A 231 11.44 -10.22 12.24
CA VAL A 231 10.14 -10.74 11.80
C VAL A 231 9.62 -9.84 10.69
N ALA A 232 9.30 -10.40 9.53
CA ALA A 232 8.84 -9.68 8.35
C ALA A 232 7.42 -10.13 7.98
N THR A 233 6.45 -9.20 7.98
CA THR A 233 5.05 -9.49 7.67
C THR A 233 4.33 -8.29 7.05
N THR A 234 3.26 -8.55 6.30
CA THR A 234 2.25 -7.51 6.06
C THR A 234 1.21 -7.53 7.19
N VAL A 235 0.38 -6.50 7.24
CA VAL A 235 -0.67 -6.37 8.26
C VAL A 235 -1.95 -7.13 7.89
N ALA A 236 -2.83 -7.35 8.86
CA ALA A 236 -4.13 -8.00 8.60
C ALA A 236 -4.90 -7.26 7.49
N GLY A 237 -5.39 -8.03 6.52
CA GLY A 237 -6.08 -7.53 5.31
C GLY A 237 -5.17 -7.24 4.12
N GLU A 238 -3.87 -7.01 4.34
CA GLU A 238 -2.92 -6.67 3.28
C GLU A 238 -2.31 -7.91 2.63
N GLN A 239 -2.54 -8.13 1.34
CA GLN A 239 -2.05 -9.31 0.60
C GLN A 239 -0.78 -9.03 -0.22
N HIS A 240 -0.39 -7.77 -0.42
CA HIS A 240 0.73 -7.43 -1.30
C HIS A 240 2.08 -7.66 -0.61
N ALA A 241 2.66 -8.86 -0.80
CA ALA A 241 3.85 -9.30 -0.06
C ALA A 241 5.14 -9.41 -0.88
N ILE A 242 5.12 -9.15 -2.19
CA ILE A 242 6.33 -9.24 -3.04
C ILE A 242 7.43 -8.28 -2.55
N GLY A 243 7.12 -7.00 -2.35
CA GLY A 243 8.09 -6.03 -1.83
C GLY A 243 8.64 -6.44 -0.46
N LEU A 244 7.81 -7.01 0.41
CA LEU A 244 8.25 -7.54 1.70
C LEU A 244 9.15 -8.77 1.56
N ARG A 245 8.89 -9.66 0.58
CA ARG A 245 9.77 -10.80 0.32
C ARG A 245 11.15 -10.34 -0.17
N MET A 246 11.21 -9.26 -0.94
CA MET A 246 12.48 -8.64 -1.32
C MET A 246 13.24 -8.11 -0.11
N VAL A 247 12.54 -7.46 0.85
CA VAL A 247 13.12 -7.06 2.14
C VAL A 247 13.67 -8.28 2.89
N ALA A 248 12.90 -9.37 2.99
CA ALA A 248 13.35 -10.58 3.67
C ALA A 248 14.63 -11.15 3.04
N ILE A 249 14.71 -11.23 1.71
CA ILE A 249 15.91 -11.71 0.99
C ILE A 249 17.13 -10.84 1.32
N VAL A 250 17.01 -9.51 1.29
CA VAL A 250 18.13 -8.61 1.61
C VAL A 250 18.63 -8.82 3.05
N PHE A 251 17.71 -9.03 4.00
CA PHE A 251 18.07 -9.32 5.39
C PHE A 251 18.73 -10.71 5.55
N GLU A 252 18.17 -11.74 4.92
CA GLU A 252 18.71 -13.11 4.88
C GLU A 252 20.16 -13.09 4.35
N LEU A 253 20.39 -12.44 3.21
CA LEU A 253 21.72 -12.32 2.59
C LEU A 253 22.71 -11.49 3.42
N ALA A 254 22.22 -10.58 4.25
CA ALA A 254 23.04 -9.81 5.19
C ALA A 254 23.32 -10.55 6.53
N GLY A 255 22.96 -11.83 6.62
CA GLY A 255 23.22 -12.67 7.79
C GLY A 255 22.25 -12.43 8.95
N TRP A 256 21.10 -11.79 8.73
CA TRP A 256 20.04 -11.73 9.74
C TRP A 256 19.27 -13.05 9.75
N ARG A 257 18.82 -13.46 10.93
CA ARG A 257 17.80 -14.51 11.04
C ARG A 257 16.44 -13.92 10.67
N CYS A 258 15.96 -14.19 9.47
CA CYS A 258 14.66 -13.69 9.02
C CYS A 258 13.54 -14.69 9.32
N GLN A 259 12.46 -14.21 9.95
CA GLN A 259 11.18 -14.91 10.07
C GLN A 259 10.17 -14.21 9.16
N TYR A 260 10.19 -14.55 7.87
CA TYR A 260 9.17 -14.11 6.92
C TYR A 260 7.90 -14.94 7.13
N ILE A 261 6.85 -14.30 7.66
CA ILE A 261 5.58 -14.98 7.96
C ILE A 261 4.46 -14.66 6.95
N GLY A 262 4.80 -13.96 5.87
CA GLY A 262 3.90 -13.77 4.73
C GLY A 262 2.93 -12.60 4.87
N ALA A 263 1.76 -12.74 4.27
CA ALA A 263 0.78 -11.68 4.08
C ALA A 263 -0.46 -11.84 4.97
N GLY A 264 -1.13 -10.73 5.30
CA GLY A 264 -2.45 -10.72 5.90
C GLY A 264 -2.50 -11.22 7.33
N ILE A 265 -1.37 -11.21 8.06
CA ILE A 265 -1.26 -11.90 9.34
C ILE A 265 -2.04 -11.16 10.44
N PRO A 266 -2.90 -11.87 11.22
CA PRO A 266 -3.59 -11.30 12.36
C PRO A 266 -2.63 -10.72 13.40
N HIS A 267 -2.96 -9.55 13.96
CA HIS A 267 -2.08 -8.84 14.90
C HIS A 267 -1.62 -9.69 16.09
N PRO A 268 -2.47 -10.48 16.77
CA PRO A 268 -2.02 -11.34 17.87
C PRO A 268 -0.94 -12.33 17.45
N SER A 269 -1.02 -12.89 16.23
CA SER A 269 -0.03 -13.82 15.69
C SER A 269 1.29 -13.12 15.36
N VAL A 270 1.25 -11.85 14.92
CA VAL A 270 2.45 -11.04 14.73
C VAL A 270 3.17 -10.84 16.07
N VAL A 271 2.44 -10.41 17.10
CA VAL A 271 2.98 -10.19 18.45
C VAL A 271 3.58 -11.48 19.02
N GLU A 272 2.86 -12.60 18.92
CA GLU A 272 3.34 -13.90 19.38
C GLU A 272 4.65 -14.31 18.69
N THR A 273 4.73 -14.11 17.37
CA THR A 273 5.94 -14.44 16.59
C THR A 273 7.12 -13.58 17.03
N VAL A 274 6.92 -12.27 17.17
CA VAL A 274 7.94 -11.33 17.65
C VAL A 274 8.50 -11.76 19.00
N ILE A 275 7.64 -12.10 19.95
CA ILE A 275 8.04 -12.53 21.30
C ILE A 275 8.74 -13.90 21.25
N ARG A 276 8.18 -14.86 20.52
CA ARG A 276 8.70 -16.24 20.43
C ARG A 276 10.12 -16.28 19.85
N HIS A 277 10.40 -15.41 18.88
CA HIS A 277 11.68 -15.40 18.20
C HIS A 277 12.68 -14.39 18.78
N ASP A 278 12.34 -13.70 19.87
CA ASP A 278 13.13 -12.64 20.49
C ASP A 278 13.65 -11.65 19.43
N ALA A 279 12.70 -11.13 18.62
CA ALA A 279 13.05 -10.33 17.46
C ALA A 279 13.64 -8.97 17.86
N ASP A 280 14.74 -8.58 17.21
CA ASP A 280 15.32 -7.24 17.33
C ASP A 280 14.55 -6.23 16.47
N LEU A 281 13.92 -6.72 15.40
CA LEU A 281 13.19 -5.91 14.43
C LEU A 281 11.86 -6.56 14.01
N LEU A 282 10.80 -5.76 13.96
CA LEU A 282 9.58 -6.06 13.23
C LEU A 282 9.54 -5.20 11.95
N ALA A 283 9.68 -5.84 10.80
CA ALA A 283 9.54 -5.20 9.49
C ALA A 283 8.10 -5.37 8.98
N LEU A 284 7.37 -4.25 8.89
CA LEU A 284 5.99 -4.21 8.39
C LEU A 284 5.95 -3.63 6.98
N SER A 285 5.16 -4.26 6.10
CA SER A 285 4.83 -3.69 4.79
C SER A 285 3.33 -3.47 4.66
N CYS A 286 2.95 -2.34 4.08
CA CYS A 286 1.58 -2.00 3.74
C CYS A 286 1.55 -1.18 2.46
N THR A 287 0.85 -1.67 1.45
CA THR A 287 0.78 -1.07 0.11
C THR A 287 -0.56 -0.37 -0.09
N SER A 288 -1.65 -0.98 0.38
CA SER A 288 -2.98 -0.42 0.30
C SER A 288 -3.27 0.53 1.44
N THR A 289 -3.73 1.74 1.11
CA THR A 289 -4.17 2.72 2.10
C THR A 289 -5.43 2.29 2.87
N LEU A 290 -6.14 1.24 2.42
CA LEU A 290 -7.28 0.65 3.15
C LEU A 290 -6.88 -0.04 4.46
N HIS A 291 -5.59 -0.34 4.66
CA HIS A 291 -5.11 -1.11 5.82
C HIS A 291 -4.26 -0.30 6.79
N LEU A 292 -4.23 1.03 6.68
CA LEU A 292 -3.37 1.85 7.54
C LEU A 292 -3.77 1.80 9.03
N ARG A 293 -5.05 1.70 9.37
CA ARG A 293 -5.47 1.45 10.76
C ARG A 293 -5.05 0.08 11.28
N SER A 294 -4.93 -0.92 10.40
CA SER A 294 -4.38 -2.24 10.75
C SER A 294 -2.90 -2.12 11.16
N VAL A 295 -2.15 -1.24 10.49
CA VAL A 295 -0.78 -0.86 10.90
C VAL A 295 -0.77 -0.23 12.29
N VAL A 296 -1.62 0.79 12.53
CA VAL A 296 -1.69 1.44 13.85
C VAL A 296 -1.93 0.41 14.95
N GLU A 297 -2.87 -0.50 14.73
CA GLU A 297 -3.25 -1.49 15.73
C GLU A 297 -2.17 -2.54 15.98
N VAL A 298 -1.50 -3.06 14.94
CA VAL A 298 -0.39 -4.01 15.15
C VAL A 298 0.78 -3.33 15.85
N VAL A 299 1.13 -2.09 15.48
CA VAL A 299 2.22 -1.35 16.16
C VAL A 299 1.87 -1.12 17.62
N ARG A 300 0.65 -0.64 17.91
CA ARG A 300 0.17 -0.40 19.27
C ARG A 300 0.18 -1.67 20.13
N THR A 301 -0.33 -2.79 19.59
CA THR A 301 -0.42 -4.06 20.32
C THR A 301 0.95 -4.71 20.52
N THR A 302 1.85 -4.61 19.54
CA THR A 302 3.25 -5.03 19.68
C THR A 302 3.96 -4.20 20.75
N ARG A 303 3.86 -2.87 20.73
CA ARG A 303 4.47 -2.00 21.76
C ARG A 303 3.99 -2.29 23.17
N ALA A 304 2.75 -2.71 23.33
CA ALA A 304 2.18 -3.01 24.64
C ALA A 304 2.64 -4.37 25.22
N GLN A 305 3.20 -5.26 24.40
CA GLN A 305 3.43 -6.67 24.77
C GLN A 305 4.85 -7.18 24.50
N ALA A 306 5.53 -6.65 23.49
CA ALA A 306 6.88 -7.04 23.12
C ALA A 306 7.94 -6.28 23.93
N SER A 307 9.20 -6.69 23.78
CA SER A 307 10.35 -6.03 24.39
C SER A 307 10.42 -4.55 23.99
N GLU A 308 10.80 -3.68 24.94
CA GLU A 308 11.08 -2.27 24.66
C GLU A 308 12.25 -2.08 23.68
N LYS A 309 13.13 -3.08 23.55
CA LYS A 309 14.25 -3.09 22.60
C LYS A 309 13.85 -3.42 21.16
N LEU A 310 12.60 -3.85 20.93
CA LEU A 310 12.14 -4.16 19.59
C LEU A 310 12.07 -2.88 18.77
N ASN A 311 12.74 -2.85 17.64
CA ASN A 311 12.56 -1.80 16.65
C ASN A 311 11.44 -2.16 15.66
N ILE A 312 10.68 -1.18 15.20
CA ILE A 312 9.61 -1.33 14.21
C ILE A 312 9.97 -0.50 12.98
N LEU A 313 10.32 -1.19 11.90
CA LEU A 313 10.56 -0.60 10.59
C LEU A 313 9.32 -0.77 9.73
N ILE A 314 8.88 0.29 9.06
CA ILE A 314 7.75 0.23 8.14
C ILE A 314 8.14 0.60 6.71
N GLY A 315 7.51 -0.03 5.74
CA GLY A 315 7.63 0.31 4.34
C GLY A 315 6.32 0.13 3.58
N GLY A 316 6.41 0.29 2.27
CA GLY A 316 5.27 0.24 1.36
C GLY A 316 4.76 1.63 0.98
N ARG A 317 3.96 1.67 -0.08
CA ARG A 317 3.68 2.89 -0.86
C ARG A 317 3.20 4.09 -0.03
N PRO A 318 2.23 3.97 0.90
CA PRO A 318 1.75 5.12 1.66
C PRO A 318 2.81 5.77 2.54
N PHE A 319 3.75 4.98 3.07
CA PHE A 319 4.80 5.50 3.95
C PHE A 319 5.93 6.21 3.19
N VAL A 320 6.07 5.90 1.90
CA VAL A 320 6.95 6.63 0.98
C VAL A 320 6.27 7.91 0.49
N ALA A 321 4.99 7.84 0.12
CA ALA A 321 4.22 8.97 -0.38
C ALA A 321 3.99 10.06 0.69
N PHE A 322 3.86 9.66 1.96
CA PHE A 322 3.58 10.56 3.08
C PHE A 322 4.65 10.44 4.18
N PRO A 323 5.77 11.20 4.10
CA PRO A 323 6.94 11.02 4.98
C PRO A 323 6.68 11.20 6.49
N GLY A 324 5.57 11.81 6.89
CA GLY A 324 5.16 11.95 8.30
C GLY A 324 4.35 10.77 8.84
N LEU A 325 3.82 9.91 7.96
CA LEU A 325 2.82 8.92 8.31
C LEU A 325 3.36 7.81 9.24
N TRP A 326 4.62 7.40 9.06
CA TRP A 326 5.25 6.38 9.91
C TRP A 326 5.32 6.80 11.39
N LYS A 327 5.50 8.10 11.67
CA LYS A 327 5.50 8.65 13.03
C LYS A 327 4.10 8.59 13.64
N LYS A 328 3.07 8.86 12.84
CA LYS A 328 1.66 8.83 13.27
C LYS A 328 1.21 7.43 13.65
N VAL A 329 1.74 6.40 12.99
CA VAL A 329 1.45 5.00 13.33
C VAL A 329 2.33 4.45 14.46
N GLY A 330 3.35 5.19 14.91
CA GLY A 330 4.22 4.83 16.03
C GLY A 330 5.39 3.89 15.70
N ALA A 331 5.79 3.82 14.42
CA ALA A 331 6.99 3.10 14.00
C ALA A 331 8.28 3.89 14.37
N ASP A 332 9.43 3.23 14.38
CA ASP A 332 10.73 3.87 14.68
C ASP A 332 11.41 4.44 13.44
N ALA A 333 11.14 3.84 12.28
CA ALA A 333 11.67 4.30 11.01
C ALA A 333 10.82 3.85 9.82
N VAL A 334 11.08 4.48 8.67
CA VAL A 334 10.53 4.12 7.37
C VAL A 334 11.64 3.82 6.37
N ALA A 335 11.41 2.86 5.48
CA ALA A 335 12.27 2.59 4.33
C ALA A 335 11.49 2.59 3.01
N ARG A 336 12.13 3.10 1.95
CA ARG A 336 11.54 3.16 0.60
C ARG A 336 11.74 1.89 -0.20
N ASP A 337 12.79 1.15 0.12
CA ASP A 337 13.19 -0.09 -0.54
C ASP A 337 13.93 -1.02 0.42
N ALA A 338 14.23 -2.22 -0.05
CA ALA A 338 14.88 -3.26 0.75
C ALA A 338 16.31 -2.89 1.21
N PRO A 339 17.21 -2.39 0.35
CA PRO A 339 18.56 -1.97 0.77
C PRO A 339 18.54 -0.84 1.82
N GLU A 340 17.69 0.17 1.65
CA GLU A 340 17.52 1.22 2.64
C GLU A 340 16.99 0.67 3.97
N GLY A 341 16.06 -0.29 3.91
CA GLY A 341 15.53 -0.98 5.09
C GLY A 341 16.60 -1.67 5.92
N LEU A 342 17.49 -2.42 5.26
CA LEU A 342 18.61 -3.09 5.94
C LEU A 342 19.57 -2.09 6.60
N ARG A 343 19.91 -1.01 5.88
CA ARG A 343 20.81 0.04 6.40
C ARG A 343 20.23 0.71 7.65
N ILE A 344 18.94 1.04 7.61
CA ILE A 344 18.24 1.67 8.75
C ILE A 344 18.13 0.68 9.92
N ALA A 345 17.72 -0.55 9.66
CA ALA A 345 17.58 -1.58 10.69
C ALA A 345 18.88 -1.84 11.42
N THR A 346 19.99 -1.99 10.70
CA THR A 346 21.32 -2.18 11.28
C THR A 346 21.66 -1.02 12.23
N ALA A 347 21.47 0.22 11.78
CA ALA A 347 21.74 1.40 12.58
C ALA A 347 20.85 1.55 13.83
N LEU A 348 19.59 1.07 13.78
CA LEU A 348 18.70 1.03 14.94
C LEU A 348 19.20 0.01 15.96
N THR A 349 19.46 -1.22 15.52
CA THR A 349 19.88 -2.31 16.42
C THR A 349 21.26 -2.11 17.03
N ASP A 350 22.17 -1.39 16.35
CA ASP A 350 23.50 -1.08 16.89
C ASP A 350 23.45 -0.09 18.06
N ARG A 351 22.51 0.85 18.05
CA ARG A 351 22.34 1.84 19.13
C ARG A 351 21.88 1.19 20.43
N ASP A 352 21.00 0.20 20.33
CA ASP A 352 20.46 -0.51 21.49
C ASP A 352 21.50 -1.43 22.15
N ALA A 353 22.42 -1.98 21.35
CA ALA A 353 23.59 -2.70 21.87
C ALA A 353 24.49 -1.77 22.70
N THR A 354 24.80 -0.57 22.21
CA THR A 354 25.67 0.38 22.92
C THR A 354 25.06 1.04 24.16
N ASN A 355 23.73 1.03 24.32
CA ASN A 355 23.03 1.56 25.49
C ASN A 355 22.74 0.49 26.56
N SER A 356 23.04 -0.77 26.28
CA SER A 356 22.83 -1.91 27.20
C SER A 356 24.10 -2.33 27.95
N ASP A 357 25.25 -1.74 27.60
CA ASP A 357 26.55 -1.85 28.27
C ASP A 357 26.81 -0.60 29.14
#